data_AF-A0A3C0L7C7-F1
#
_entry.id   AF-A0A3C0L7C7-F1
#
_cell.length_a   1.000
_cell.length_b   1.000
_cell.length_c   1.000
_cell.angle_alpha   90.00
_cell.angle_beta   90.00
_cell.angle_gamma   90.00
#
_symmetry.space_group_name_H-M   'P 1'
#
loop_
_entity.id
_entity.type
_entity.pdbx_description
1 polymer ?
#
loop_
_entity_poly.entity_id
_entity_poly.type
_entity_poly.pdbx_seq_one_letter_code
_entity_poly.pdbx_strand_id
1 'polypeptide(L)' 'MNRLENILQEVELERGYERLTKRERNIISLYYLEGYKDKEIASFYGITQQVINRLRKKGINKLKIF' A
#
# COMPACT_ATOMS: atom_id res chain seq x y z
N MET A 1 -24.24 20.92 -11.51
CA MET A 1 -24.38 20.85 -10.04
C MET A 1 -23.54 19.69 -9.56
N ASN A 2 -22.46 19.96 -8.82
CA ASN A 2 -21.62 18.91 -8.26
C ASN A 2 -22.37 18.29 -7.07
N ARG A 3 -22.80 17.03 -7.21
CA ARG A 3 -23.35 16.27 -6.09
C ARG A 3 -22.20 15.92 -5.15
N LEU A 4 -22.46 15.86 -3.84
CA LEU A 4 -21.50 15.41 -2.83
C LEU A 4 -20.86 14.06 -3.25
N GLU A 5 -21.66 13.19 -3.88
CA GLU A 5 -21.24 11.93 -4.49
C GLU A 5 -20.14 12.10 -5.56
N ASN A 6 -20.17 13.14 -6.40
CA ASN A 6 -19.15 13.41 -7.41
C ASN A 6 -17.85 13.96 -6.80
N ILE A 7 -17.93 14.63 -5.63
CA ILE A 7 -16.75 15.09 -4.87
C ILE A 7 -16.12 13.90 -4.11
N LEU A 8 -16.94 12.94 -3.68
CA LEU A 8 -16.53 11.75 -2.93
C LEU A 8 -16.08 10.58 -3.82
N GLN A 9 -16.38 10.59 -5.13
CA GLN A 9 -16.04 9.49 -6.06
C GLN A 9 -14.74 9.71 -6.85
N GLU A 10 -13.97 10.76 -6.60
CA GLU A 10 -12.67 10.92 -7.26
C GLU A 10 -11.53 10.23 -6.49
N VAL A 11 -11.19 9.01 -6.92
CA VAL A 11 -9.80 8.65 -7.22
C VAL A 11 -8.82 8.71 -6.01
N GLU A 12 -9.29 8.55 -4.77
CA GLU A 12 -8.40 8.57 -3.58
C GLU A 12 -7.37 7.44 -3.61
N LEU A 13 -7.77 6.25 -4.06
CA LEU A 13 -6.88 5.09 -4.09
C LEU A 13 -5.78 5.24 -5.15
N GLU A 14 -6.10 5.79 -6.33
CA GLU A 14 -5.11 6.02 -7.40
C GLU A 14 -4.12 7.11 -6.98
N ARG A 15 -4.59 8.22 -6.40
CA ARG A 15 -3.72 9.26 -5.84
C ARG A 15 -2.86 8.73 -4.68
N GLY A 16 -3.43 7.88 -3.83
CA GLY A 16 -2.69 7.17 -2.79
C GLY A 16 -1.64 6.23 -3.36
N TYR A 17 -1.96 5.55 -4.47
CA TYR A 17 -1.08 4.63 -5.18
C TYR A 17 0.10 5.38 -5.82
N GLU A 18 -0.13 6.55 -6.43
CA GLU A 18 0.92 7.42 -6.96
C GLU A 18 1.97 7.80 -5.89
N ARG A 19 1.53 8.02 -4.64
CA ARG A 19 2.40 8.36 -3.50
C ARG A 19 3.18 7.17 -2.93
N LEU A 20 2.90 5.95 -3.36
CA LEU A 20 3.66 4.77 -2.94
C LEU A 20 5.03 4.75 -3.61
N THR A 21 6.07 4.53 -2.80
CA THR A 21 7.39 4.18 -3.33
C THR A 21 7.33 2.82 -4.03
N LYS A 22 8.24 2.56 -4.98
CA LYS A 22 8.36 1.25 -5.65
C LYS A 22 8.43 0.09 -4.65
N ARG A 23 9.13 0.27 -3.53
CA ARG A 23 9.27 -0.75 -2.49
C ARG A 23 7.97 -1.01 -1.74
N GLU A 24 7.20 0.04 -1.42
CA GLU A 24 5.86 -0.11 -0.80
C GLU A 24 4.89 -0.81 -1.76
N ARG A 25 4.88 -0.44 -3.05
CA ARG A 25 4.04 -1.09 -4.08
C ARG A 25 4.30 -2.60 -4.18
N ASN A 26 5.58 -2.98 -4.27
CA ASN A 26 5.97 -4.38 -4.37
C ASN A 26 5.59 -5.17 -3.11
N ILE A 27 5.83 -4.61 -1.91
CA ILE A 27 5.49 -5.28 -0.65
C ILE A 27 3.96 -5.46 -0.51
N ILE A 28 3.17 -4.45 -0.89
CA ILE A 28 1.70 -4.53 -0.87
C ILE A 28 1.20 -5.58 -1.86
N SER A 29 1.77 -5.61 -3.07
CA SER A 29 1.41 -6.59 -4.11
C SER A 29 1.69 -8.02 -3.66
N LEU A 30 2.91 -8.28 -3.17
CA LEU A 30 3.30 -9.58 -2.62
C LEU A 30 2.35 -10.04 -1.50
N TYR A 31 1.98 -9.13 -0.60
CA TYR A 31 1.13 -9.48 0.55
C TYR A 31 -0.33 -9.73 0.17
N TYR A 32 -0.96 -8.81 -0.55
CA TYR A 32 -2.41 -8.83 -0.79
C TYR A 32 -2.81 -9.51 -2.09
N LEU A 33 -1.96 -9.53 -3.11
CA LEU A 33 -2.26 -10.13 -4.42
C LEU A 33 -1.66 -11.54 -4.53
N GLU A 34 -0.45 -11.73 -4.01
CA GLU A 34 0.26 -13.01 -4.13
C GLU A 34 0.19 -13.86 -2.84
N GLY A 35 -0.35 -13.31 -1.74
CA GLY A 35 -0.61 -14.04 -0.50
C GLY A 35 0.61 -14.30 0.40
N TYR A 36 1.75 -13.65 0.12
CA TYR A 36 2.95 -13.79 0.95
C TYR A 36 2.74 -13.17 2.34
N LYS A 37 3.37 -13.77 3.35
CA LYS A 37 3.43 -13.23 4.72
C LYS A 37 4.64 -12.31 4.86
N ASP A 38 4.56 -11.35 5.79
CA ASP A 38 5.66 -10.41 6.06
C ASP A 38 7.02 -11.11 6.29
N LYS A 39 7.01 -12.31 6.89
CA LYS A 39 8.21 -13.12 7.12
C LYS A 39 8.84 -13.64 5.82
N GLU A 40 8.02 -14.05 4.84
CA GLU A 40 8.49 -14.59 3.56
C GLU A 40 9.02 -13.45 2.69
N ILE A 41 8.32 -12.32 2.70
CA ILE A 41 8.77 -11.08 2.06
C ILE A 41 10.09 -10.60 2.68
N ALA A 42 10.23 -10.68 4.01
CA ALA A 42 11.45 -10.32 4.72
C ALA A 42 12.64 -11.18 4.29
N SER A 43 12.45 -12.50 4.22
CA SER A 43 13.45 -13.42 3.67
C SER A 43 13.81 -13.10 2.22
N PHE A 44 12.83 -12.82 1.36
CA PHE A 44 13.06 -12.44 -0.04
C PHE A 44 13.91 -11.17 -0.20
N TYR A 45 13.68 -10.16 0.66
CA TYR A 45 14.41 -8.89 0.61
C TYR A 45 15.68 -8.84 1.47
N GLY A 46 16.00 -9.91 2.22
CA GLY A 46 17.15 -9.95 3.13
C GLY A 46 17.10 -8.92 4.26
N ILE A 47 15.90 -8.58 4.75
CA ILE A 47 15.69 -7.59 5.83
C ILE A 47 14.76 -8.17 6.90
N THR A 48 14.59 -7.46 8.02
CA THR A 48 13.75 -7.97 9.12
C THR A 48 12.26 -7.84 8.82
N GLN A 49 11.47 -8.75 9.40
CA GLN A 49 10.00 -8.74 9.29
C GLN A 49 9.39 -7.42 9.79
N GLN A 50 9.97 -6.80 10.82
CA GLN A 50 9.51 -5.53 11.36
C GLN A 50 9.63 -4.40 10.35
N VAL A 51 10.70 -4.39 9.54
CA VAL A 51 10.88 -3.40 8.47
C VAL A 51 9.82 -3.59 7.38
N ILE A 52 9.55 -4.83 6.97
CA ILE A 52 8.47 -5.14 6.02
C ILE A 52 7.11 -4.70 6.56
N ASN A 53 6.80 -5.04 7.81
CA ASN A 53 5.54 -4.65 8.45
C ASN A 53 5.36 -3.13 8.46
N ARG A 54 6.42 -2.39 8.82
CA ARG A 54 6.41 -0.92 8.83
C ARG A 54 6.18 -0.34 7.44
N LEU A 55 6.88 -0.85 6.43
CA LEU A 55 6.72 -0.39 5.04
C LEU A 55 5.33 -0.69 4.50
N ARG A 56 4.80 -1.89 4.76
CA ARG A 56 3.44 -2.26 4.36
C ARG A 56 2.39 -1.36 5.01
N LYS A 57 2.47 -1.15 6.34
CA LYS A 57 1.56 -0.24 7.06
C LYS A 57 1.66 1.19 6.53
N LYS A 58 2.87 1.70 6.30
CA LYS A 58 3.08 3.03 5.74
C LYS A 58 2.44 3.18 4.36
N GLY A 59 2.62 2.19 3.48
CA GLY A 59 1.99 2.18 2.16
C GLY A 59 0.46 2.08 2.24
N ILE A 60 -0.08 1.22 3.10
CA ILE A 60 -1.54 1.12 3.31
C ILE A 60 -2.12 2.43 3.84
N ASN A 61 -1.41 3.11 4.74
CA ASN A 61 -1.86 4.41 5.22
C ASN A 61 -1.94 5.41 4.07
N LYS A 62 -0.97 5.45 3.16
CA LYS A 62 -1.03 6.33 1.96
C LYS A 62 -2.20 6.04 1.04
N LEU A 63 -2.63 4.77 0.95
CA LEU A 63 -3.81 4.34 0.20
C LEU A 63 -5.13 4.71 0.89
N LYS A 64 -5.11 4.97 2.19
CA LYS A 64 -6.27 5.31 3.03
C LYS A 64 -6.37 6.78 3.40
N ILE A 65 -5.47 7.64 2.91
CA ILE A 65 -5.57 9.07 3.19
C ILE A 65 -6.78 9.60 2.41
N PHE A 66 -7.85 9.86 3.17
CA PHE A 66 -8.99 10.70 2.82
C PHE A 66 -8.53 12.15 2.65
#